data_AF-A0A2H5DRS5-F1
#
_entry.id   AF-A0A2H5DRS5-F1
#
_cell.length_a   1.000
_cell.length_b   1.000
_cell.length_c   1.000
_cell.angle_alpha   90.00
_cell.angle_beta   90.00
_cell.angle_gamma   90.00
#
_symmetry.space_group_name_H-M   'P 1'
#
loop_
_entity.id
_entity.type
_entity.pdbx_description
1 polymer ?
#
loop_
_entity_poly.entity_id
_entity_poly.type
_entity_poly.pdbx_seq_one_letter_code
_entity_poly.pdbx_strand_id
1 'polypeptide(L)'
;MTRKDFLRQLEQGLSGLKPEMVREILADYDEYFNDAQADGRDEAEVVAALGSPQKLARELKAQSHYRQWQEHRSFANLSRVVASIAGLGVLNFFLAIPFLAYLLLLTTGYIVSVSFLIAGLVVVASWGSHSLFGWPQFTSDGSGWYIGRYGDNGAEMAWRSEAGDHAGQVWINDGLLMLSPDDGDRFELKTRQGQSLLVSKSDDKLLVDASQPAVRQLVSIRDGEVSIRGEAIRELKLKEESGDVFTARIDDGDRLVRMDASSAGGTVLKLVASGPNGNISLKDGDSTLEISERSIALKDGMDHIQIDALPGLSVGMSALVVGLLLLLGGALGLVFSVWLTRLTWRALVAYVKYQIELVSGNSGDSAAA
;
A
#
# COMPACT_ATOMS: atom_id res chain seq x y z
N MET A 1 39.42 46.67 -78.51
CA MET A 1 40.38 46.06 -77.54
C MET A 1 40.94 44.82 -78.22
N THR A 2 42.26 44.58 -78.12
CA THR A 2 42.88 43.40 -78.77
C THR A 2 42.68 42.15 -77.91
N ARG A 3 42.80 40.94 -78.50
CA ARG A 3 42.79 39.66 -77.75
C ARG A 3 43.76 39.68 -76.58
N LYS A 4 44.99 40.14 -76.80
CA LYS A 4 46.05 40.20 -75.77
C LYS A 4 45.66 41.11 -74.60
N ASP A 5 44.97 42.21 -74.88
CA ASP A 5 44.50 43.12 -73.83
C ASP A 5 43.29 42.53 -73.07
N PHE A 6 42.40 41.81 -73.75
CA PHE A 6 41.27 41.11 -73.11
C PHE A 6 41.77 40.03 -72.14
N LEU A 7 42.66 39.14 -72.59
CA LEU A 7 43.20 38.05 -71.77
C LEU A 7 44.00 38.58 -70.58
N ARG A 8 44.79 39.65 -70.76
CA ARG A 8 45.52 40.29 -69.66
C ARG A 8 44.57 40.87 -68.61
N GLN A 9 43.48 41.51 -69.03
CA GLN A 9 42.48 42.05 -68.10
C GLN A 9 41.66 40.94 -67.41
N LEU A 10 41.38 39.83 -68.11
CA LEU A 10 40.73 38.66 -67.55
C LEU A 10 41.61 37.99 -66.49
N GLU A 11 42.90 37.79 -66.78
CA GLU A 11 43.90 37.26 -65.84
C GLU A 11 43.98 38.13 -64.57
N GLN A 12 44.10 39.46 -64.73
CA GLN A 12 44.07 40.39 -63.61
C GLN A 12 42.76 40.31 -62.82
N GLY A 13 41.63 40.19 -63.51
CA GLY A 13 40.31 40.03 -62.91
C GLY A 13 40.16 38.71 -62.14
N LEU A 14 40.86 37.65 -62.54
CA LEU A 14 40.85 36.33 -61.91
C LEU A 14 41.88 36.19 -60.76
N SER A 15 42.71 37.22 -60.52
CA SER A 15 43.68 37.24 -59.42
C SER A 15 43.05 36.88 -58.06
N GLY A 16 43.63 35.91 -57.36
CA GLY A 16 43.08 35.37 -56.11
C GLY A 16 42.45 33.97 -56.23
N LEU A 17 42.24 33.45 -57.45
CA LEU A 17 41.99 32.02 -57.68
C LEU A 17 43.31 31.23 -57.76
N LYS A 18 43.25 29.90 -57.64
CA LYS A 18 44.42 29.03 -57.74
C LYS A 18 45.12 29.23 -59.11
N PRO A 19 46.46 29.34 -59.18
CA PRO A 19 47.17 29.62 -60.43
C PRO A 19 46.94 28.60 -61.54
N GLU A 20 46.68 27.34 -61.19
CA GLU A 20 46.34 26.26 -62.15
C GLU A 20 45.00 26.53 -62.83
N MET A 21 43.98 26.88 -62.05
CA MET A 21 42.63 27.21 -62.55
C MET A 21 42.64 28.46 -63.43
N VAL A 22 43.42 29.48 -63.05
CA VAL A 22 43.56 30.69 -63.87
C VAL A 22 44.18 30.35 -65.22
N ARG A 23 45.20 29.49 -65.26
CA ARG A 23 45.83 29.03 -66.50
C ARG A 23 44.89 28.23 -67.39
N GLU A 24 44.10 27.34 -66.81
CA GLU A 24 43.09 26.55 -67.52
C GLU A 24 42.03 27.47 -68.17
N ILE A 25 41.43 28.37 -67.40
CA ILE A 25 40.44 29.32 -67.91
C ILE A 25 41.03 30.19 -69.02
N LEU A 26 42.25 30.70 -68.86
CA LEU A 26 42.88 31.51 -69.90
C LEU A 26 43.17 30.70 -71.17
N ALA A 27 43.55 29.43 -71.04
CA ALA A 27 43.77 28.55 -72.19
C ALA A 27 42.46 28.31 -72.96
N ASP A 28 41.34 28.06 -72.28
CA ASP A 28 40.04 27.85 -72.91
C ASP A 28 39.58 29.07 -73.73
N TYR A 29 39.74 30.27 -73.17
CA TYR A 29 39.40 31.50 -73.90
C TYR A 29 40.38 31.79 -75.02
N ASP A 30 41.66 31.46 -74.86
CA ASP A 30 42.66 31.60 -75.91
C ASP A 30 42.36 30.67 -77.11
N GLU A 31 41.93 29.44 -76.84
CA GLU A 31 41.44 28.48 -77.83
C GLU A 31 40.17 28.99 -78.52
N TYR A 32 39.20 29.52 -77.76
CA TYR A 32 37.99 30.13 -78.33
C TYR A 32 38.29 31.29 -79.30
N PHE A 33 39.29 32.13 -78.99
CA PHE A 33 39.73 33.17 -79.91
C PHE A 33 40.39 32.59 -81.18
N ASN A 34 41.14 31.50 -81.06
CA ASN A 34 41.75 30.82 -82.22
C ASN A 34 40.68 30.23 -83.14
N ASP A 35 39.66 29.59 -82.59
CA ASP A 35 38.55 29.00 -83.36
C ASP A 35 37.75 30.08 -84.09
N ALA A 36 37.41 31.18 -83.41
CA ALA A 36 36.69 32.29 -84.02
C ALA A 36 37.49 32.95 -85.16
N GLN A 37 38.83 33.00 -85.04
CA GLN A 37 39.71 33.48 -86.11
C GLN A 37 39.75 32.51 -87.30
N ALA A 38 39.77 31.20 -87.06
CA ALA A 38 39.71 30.18 -88.11
C ALA A 38 38.39 30.23 -88.89
N ASP A 39 37.29 30.59 -88.21
CA ASP A 39 35.97 30.83 -88.80
C ASP A 39 35.84 32.19 -89.52
N GLY A 40 36.92 32.95 -89.61
CA GLY A 40 36.98 34.23 -90.34
C GLY A 40 36.35 35.42 -89.62
N ARG A 41 36.07 35.30 -88.32
CA ARG A 41 35.55 36.41 -87.49
C ARG A 41 36.69 37.30 -87.03
N ASP A 42 36.49 38.60 -87.08
CA ASP A 42 37.50 39.55 -86.63
C ASP A 42 37.61 39.57 -85.10
N GLU A 43 38.83 39.75 -84.58
CA GLU A 43 39.10 39.75 -83.13
C GLU A 43 38.25 40.79 -82.40
N ALA A 44 38.03 41.95 -83.02
CA ALA A 44 37.23 43.03 -82.43
C ALA A 44 35.76 42.62 -82.24
N GLU A 45 35.22 41.78 -83.12
CA GLU A 45 33.85 41.29 -83.04
C GLU A 45 33.70 40.23 -81.93
N VAL A 46 34.68 39.35 -81.80
CA VAL A 46 34.72 38.32 -80.74
C VAL A 46 34.81 38.97 -79.35
N VAL A 47 35.64 40.01 -79.21
CA VAL A 47 35.74 40.78 -77.97
C VAL A 47 34.43 41.50 -77.65
N ALA A 48 33.75 42.07 -78.65
CA ALA A 48 32.45 42.71 -78.45
C ALA A 48 31.38 41.71 -77.98
N ALA A 49 31.41 40.48 -78.49
CA ALA A 49 30.49 39.41 -78.10
C ALA A 49 30.74 38.89 -76.67
N LEU A 50 32.01 38.78 -76.26
CA LEU A 50 32.39 38.36 -74.89
C LEU A 50 32.16 39.46 -73.84
N GLY A 51 32.04 40.71 -74.26
CA GLY A 51 31.75 41.84 -73.38
C GLY A 51 32.93 42.26 -72.50
N SER A 52 32.65 42.72 -71.28
CA SER A 52 33.70 43.27 -70.40
C SER A 52 34.43 42.17 -69.61
N PRO A 53 35.76 42.03 -69.72
CA PRO A 53 36.53 40.96 -69.05
C PRO A 53 36.43 41.01 -67.53
N GLN A 54 36.21 42.19 -66.93
CA GLN A 54 36.04 42.34 -65.47
C GLN A 54 34.71 41.75 -64.97
N LYS A 55 33.62 41.86 -65.74
CA LYS A 55 32.34 41.23 -65.36
C LYS A 55 32.43 39.72 -65.47
N LEU A 56 33.04 39.23 -66.55
CA LEU A 56 33.27 37.80 -66.77
C LEU A 56 34.14 37.19 -65.64
N ALA A 57 35.23 37.86 -65.28
CA ALA A 57 36.08 37.42 -64.17
C ALA A 57 35.32 37.34 -62.83
N ARG A 58 34.42 38.30 -62.58
CA ARG A 58 33.59 38.32 -61.37
C ARG A 58 32.56 37.20 -61.34
N GLU A 59 31.97 36.87 -62.49
CA GLU A 59 31.02 35.77 -62.63
C GLU A 59 31.71 34.40 -62.45
N LEU A 60 32.86 34.19 -63.10
CA LEU A 60 33.67 32.97 -62.96
C LEU A 60 34.19 32.78 -61.53
N LYS A 61 34.57 33.87 -60.84
CA LYS A 61 34.89 33.85 -59.41
C LYS A 61 33.69 33.42 -58.57
N ALA A 62 32.51 33.98 -58.83
CA ALA A 62 31.31 33.62 -58.06
C ALA A 62 30.94 32.13 -58.23
N GLN A 63 31.03 31.59 -59.46
CA GLN A 63 30.77 30.18 -59.72
C GLN A 63 31.82 29.25 -59.08
N SER A 64 33.10 29.60 -59.16
CA SER A 64 34.18 28.81 -58.55
C SER A 64 34.11 28.80 -57.02
N HIS A 65 33.75 29.93 -56.40
CA HIS A 65 33.49 29.98 -54.95
C HIS A 65 32.29 29.11 -54.54
N TYR A 66 31.22 29.06 -55.34
CA TYR A 66 30.07 28.18 -55.08
C TYR A 66 30.43 26.69 -55.21
N ARG A 67 31.24 26.33 -56.21
CA ARG A 67 31.70 24.95 -56.44
C ARG A 67 32.65 24.47 -55.34
N GLN A 68 33.59 25.33 -54.92
CA GLN A 68 34.47 25.05 -53.78
C GLN A 68 33.70 24.92 -52.46
N TRP A 69 32.63 25.71 -52.27
CA TRP A 69 31.77 25.61 -51.08
C TRP A 69 31.00 24.28 -51.01
N GLN A 70 30.58 23.73 -52.15
CA GLN A 70 29.96 22.40 -52.24
C GLN A 70 30.95 21.27 -51.94
N GLU A 71 32.16 21.32 -52.49
CA GLU A 71 33.19 20.28 -52.31
C GLU A 71 33.73 20.21 -50.86
N HIS A 72 33.77 21.32 -50.13
CA HIS A 72 34.29 21.36 -48.75
C HIS A 72 33.23 21.04 -47.67
N ARG A 73 31.96 20.79 -48.02
CA ARG A 73 30.97 20.22 -47.10
C ARG A 73 31.16 18.69 -46.99
N SER A 74 32.17 18.29 -46.24
CA SER A 74 32.49 16.89 -45.92
C SER A 74 31.29 16.14 -45.28
N PHE A 75 30.53 15.41 -46.09
CA PHE A 75 29.53 14.42 -45.63
C PHE A 75 30.15 13.36 -44.71
N ALA A 76 31.44 13.06 -44.85
CA ALA A 76 32.17 12.14 -43.98
C ALA A 76 32.40 12.69 -42.57
N ASN A 77 32.58 14.01 -42.41
CA ASN A 77 32.63 14.64 -41.09
C ASN A 77 31.24 14.73 -40.47
N LEU A 78 30.21 15.00 -41.28
CA LEU A 78 28.83 15.05 -40.81
C LEU A 78 28.35 13.67 -40.34
N SER A 79 28.66 12.59 -41.07
CA SER A 79 28.31 11.23 -40.66
C SER A 79 29.07 10.77 -39.41
N ARG A 80 30.34 11.21 -39.23
CA ARG A 80 31.11 10.96 -38.01
C ARG A 80 30.51 11.71 -36.80
N VAL A 81 30.06 12.95 -36.99
CA VAL A 81 29.36 13.73 -35.95
C VAL A 81 28.00 13.11 -35.63
N VAL A 82 27.21 12.72 -36.63
CA VAL A 82 25.92 12.05 -36.44
C VAL A 82 26.10 10.68 -35.77
N ALA A 83 27.12 9.90 -36.13
CA ALA A 83 27.45 8.64 -35.46
C ALA A 83 27.91 8.86 -34.02
N SER A 84 28.61 9.96 -33.73
CA SER A 84 29.00 10.33 -32.37
C SER A 84 27.80 10.74 -31.52
N ILE A 85 26.86 11.51 -32.08
CA ILE A 85 25.61 11.91 -31.42
C ILE A 85 24.70 10.70 -31.21
N ALA A 86 24.57 9.82 -32.20
CA ALA A 86 23.81 8.58 -32.10
C ALA A 86 24.43 7.60 -31.09
N GLY A 87 25.76 7.47 -31.09
CA GLY A 87 26.50 6.66 -30.12
C GLY A 87 26.32 7.14 -28.68
N LEU A 88 26.36 8.46 -28.46
CA LEU A 88 26.03 9.08 -27.17
C LEU A 88 24.58 8.77 -26.76
N GLY A 89 23.63 8.85 -27.68
CA GLY A 89 22.22 8.53 -27.44
C GLY A 89 21.99 7.06 -27.06
N VAL A 90 22.61 6.12 -27.78
CA VAL A 90 22.51 4.68 -27.50
C VAL A 90 23.19 4.31 -26.19
N LEU A 91 24.39 4.84 -25.92
CA LEU A 91 25.09 4.62 -24.65
C LEU A 91 24.26 5.15 -23.47
N ASN A 92 23.66 6.33 -23.62
CA ASN A 92 22.76 6.91 -22.62
C ASN A 92 21.47 6.08 -22.45
N PHE A 93 20.95 5.48 -23.52
CA PHE A 93 19.79 4.58 -23.45
C PHE A 93 20.09 3.31 -22.65
N PHE A 94 21.25 2.68 -22.87
CA PHE A 94 21.69 1.54 -22.06
C PHE A 94 21.93 1.91 -20.59
N LEU A 95 22.38 3.14 -20.31
CA LEU A 95 22.50 3.66 -18.93
C LEU A 95 21.15 4.01 -18.31
N ALA A 96 20.15 4.40 -19.11
CA ALA A 96 18.82 4.78 -18.65
C ALA A 96 18.02 3.58 -18.13
N ILE A 97 18.16 2.39 -18.72
CA ILE A 97 17.46 1.17 -18.28
C ILE A 97 17.75 0.81 -16.80
N PRO A 98 19.01 0.62 -16.37
CA PRO A 98 19.31 0.32 -14.96
C PRO A 98 18.94 1.49 -14.04
N PHE A 99 19.03 2.74 -14.52
CA PHE A 99 18.58 3.90 -13.76
C PHE A 99 17.06 3.90 -13.55
N LEU A 100 16.27 3.55 -14.57
CA LEU A 100 14.82 3.43 -14.48
C LEU A 100 14.43 2.28 -13.53
N ALA A 101 15.11 1.14 -13.63
CA ALA A 101 14.90 0.01 -12.71
C ALA A 101 15.21 0.41 -11.26
N TYR A 102 16.28 1.18 -11.04
CA TYR A 102 16.61 1.75 -9.73
C TYR A 102 15.50 2.70 -9.22
N LEU A 103 15.00 3.60 -10.06
CA LEU A 103 13.90 4.50 -9.69
C LEU A 103 12.64 3.73 -9.32
N LEU A 104 12.31 2.67 -10.07
CA LEU A 104 11.19 1.79 -9.75
C LEU A 104 11.36 1.12 -8.39
N LEU A 105 12.54 0.56 -8.11
CA LEU A 105 12.86 -0.02 -6.81
C LEU A 105 12.72 1.03 -5.68
N LEU A 106 13.18 2.25 -5.91
CA LEU A 106 13.06 3.35 -4.96
C LEU A 106 11.59 3.71 -4.70
N THR A 107 10.75 3.77 -5.74
CA THR A 107 9.31 4.02 -5.58
C THR A 107 8.61 2.89 -4.82
N THR A 108 8.93 1.63 -5.11
CA THR A 108 8.43 0.48 -4.33
C THR A 108 8.86 0.57 -2.87
N GLY A 109 10.10 0.97 -2.60
CA GLY A 109 10.58 1.20 -1.24
C GLY A 109 9.77 2.24 -0.48
N TYR A 110 9.41 3.36 -1.12
CA TYR A 110 8.50 4.35 -0.53
C TYR A 110 7.11 3.77 -0.26
N ILE A 111 6.51 3.07 -1.24
CA ILE A 111 5.17 2.47 -1.10
C ILE A 111 5.14 1.49 0.07
N VAL A 112 6.13 0.59 0.17
CA VAL A 112 6.24 -0.38 1.27
C VAL A 112 6.40 0.34 2.62
N SER A 113 7.29 1.34 2.69
CA SER A 113 7.53 2.09 3.93
C SER A 113 6.29 2.83 4.41
N VAL A 114 5.57 3.50 3.51
CA VAL A 114 4.31 4.19 3.81
C VAL A 114 3.23 3.19 4.20
N SER A 115 3.13 2.05 3.52
CA SER A 115 2.16 1.00 3.85
C SER A 115 2.39 0.46 5.26
N PHE A 116 3.64 0.24 5.66
CA PHE A 116 3.99 -0.19 7.02
C PHE A 116 3.66 0.88 8.06
N LEU A 117 3.89 2.16 7.76
CA LEU A 117 3.47 3.25 8.64
C LEU A 117 1.96 3.29 8.83
N ILE A 118 1.19 3.20 7.76
CA ILE A 118 -0.28 3.23 7.83
C ILE A 118 -0.80 2.00 8.58
N ALA A 119 -0.32 0.80 8.25
CA ALA A 119 -0.72 -0.43 8.92
C ALA A 119 -0.38 -0.41 10.41
N GLY A 120 0.85 -0.03 10.77
CA GLY A 120 1.27 0.11 12.15
C GLY A 120 0.46 1.16 12.91
N LEU A 121 0.16 2.31 12.28
CA LEU A 121 -0.67 3.36 12.87
C LEU A 121 -2.09 2.86 13.16
N VAL A 122 -2.72 2.18 12.20
CA VAL A 122 -4.07 1.62 12.36
C VAL A 122 -4.11 0.62 13.52
N VAL A 123 -3.13 -0.29 13.60
CA VAL A 123 -3.07 -1.28 14.69
C VAL A 123 -2.90 -0.62 16.05
N VAL A 124 -1.91 0.29 16.18
CA VAL A 124 -1.63 0.97 17.45
C VAL A 124 -2.78 1.89 17.87
N ALA A 125 -3.38 2.60 16.92
CA ALA A 125 -4.53 3.46 17.19
C ALA A 125 -5.77 2.65 17.60
N SER A 126 -6.04 1.53 16.92
CA SER A 126 -7.16 0.65 17.27
C SER A 126 -6.96 0.02 18.65
N TRP A 127 -5.76 -0.49 18.92
CA TRP A 127 -5.41 -1.03 20.23
C TRP A 127 -5.50 0.02 21.34
N GLY A 128 -4.91 1.20 21.12
CA GLY A 128 -4.91 2.29 22.10
C GLY A 128 -6.31 2.83 22.34
N SER A 129 -7.10 2.96 21.28
CA SER A 129 -8.48 3.40 21.38
C SER A 129 -9.34 2.39 22.15
N HIS A 130 -9.17 1.10 21.88
CA HIS A 130 -9.92 0.07 22.60
C HIS A 130 -9.48 0.00 24.06
N SER A 131 -8.19 0.12 24.33
CA SER A 131 -7.64 0.02 25.70
C SER A 131 -7.96 1.24 26.57
N LEU A 132 -8.01 2.45 25.99
CA LEU A 132 -8.23 3.70 26.73
C LEU A 132 -9.69 4.12 26.79
N PHE A 133 -10.44 3.88 25.70
CA PHE A 133 -11.80 4.39 25.53
C PHE A 133 -12.84 3.30 25.28
N GLY A 134 -12.41 2.04 25.16
CA GLY A 134 -13.31 0.92 24.83
C GLY A 134 -13.80 0.93 23.38
N TRP A 135 -13.24 1.77 22.49
CA TRP A 135 -13.70 1.94 21.10
C TRP A 135 -12.69 1.42 20.07
N PRO A 136 -13.10 0.76 18.96
CA PRO A 136 -14.47 0.46 18.56
C PRO A 136 -15.09 -0.64 19.40
N GLN A 137 -16.40 -0.53 19.62
CA GLN A 137 -17.21 -1.57 20.23
C GLN A 137 -17.85 -2.39 19.11
N PHE A 138 -17.63 -3.70 19.15
CA PHE A 138 -18.38 -4.63 18.30
C PHE A 138 -19.50 -5.20 19.17
N THR A 139 -20.64 -4.51 19.20
CA THR A 139 -21.87 -5.03 19.83
C THR A 139 -22.78 -5.60 18.74
N SER A 140 -23.49 -6.69 19.06
CA SER A 140 -24.58 -7.20 18.24
C SER A 140 -25.90 -6.62 18.76
N ASP A 141 -26.11 -5.32 18.54
CA ASP A 141 -27.40 -4.69 18.84
C ASP A 141 -28.46 -5.29 17.88
N GLY A 142 -29.25 -6.25 18.37
CA GLY A 142 -30.34 -6.89 17.62
C GLY A 142 -30.51 -8.40 17.76
N SER A 143 -29.63 -9.13 18.46
CA SER A 143 -29.69 -10.60 18.56
C SER A 143 -30.61 -11.17 19.65
N GLY A 144 -31.38 -10.35 20.36
CA GLY A 144 -32.33 -10.77 21.41
C GLY A 144 -31.71 -11.33 22.69
N TRP A 145 -30.44 -11.75 22.64
CA TRP A 145 -29.64 -12.24 23.76
C TRP A 145 -28.49 -11.27 24.01
N TYR A 146 -28.62 -10.41 25.04
CA TYR A 146 -27.54 -9.53 25.49
C TYR A 146 -26.88 -10.15 26.72
N ILE A 147 -25.63 -10.60 26.59
CA ILE A 147 -24.77 -11.00 27.71
C ILE A 147 -23.74 -9.88 27.89
N GLY A 148 -23.87 -9.10 28.97
CA GLY A 148 -22.90 -8.05 29.28
C GLY A 148 -23.43 -6.64 29.05
N ARG A 149 -23.94 -5.97 30.09
CA ARG A 149 -23.81 -4.51 30.17
C ARG A 149 -22.36 -4.23 30.54
N TYR A 150 -21.70 -3.31 29.83
CA TYR A 150 -20.43 -2.80 30.31
C TYR A 150 -20.73 -1.88 31.50
N GLY A 151 -20.49 -2.38 32.72
CA GLY A 151 -20.36 -1.51 33.87
C GLY A 151 -18.93 -0.99 33.98
N ASP A 152 -18.67 -0.11 34.95
CA ASP A 152 -17.35 0.50 35.17
C ASP A 152 -16.23 -0.53 35.46
N ASN A 153 -16.59 -1.81 35.62
CA ASN A 153 -15.76 -2.90 36.11
C ASN A 153 -15.67 -4.12 35.17
N GLY A 154 -16.19 -4.03 33.93
CA GLY A 154 -16.15 -5.10 32.92
C GLY A 154 -17.53 -5.58 32.47
N ALA A 155 -17.59 -6.75 31.82
CA ALA A 155 -18.84 -7.36 31.38
C ALA A 155 -19.69 -7.80 32.58
N GLU A 156 -20.74 -7.03 32.90
CA GLU A 156 -21.75 -7.36 33.92
C GLU A 156 -22.90 -8.10 33.25
N MET A 157 -23.31 -9.27 33.76
CA MET A 157 -24.49 -9.96 33.23
C MET A 157 -25.76 -9.12 33.47
N ALA A 158 -26.21 -8.40 32.44
CA ALA A 158 -27.49 -7.71 32.44
C ALA A 158 -28.47 -8.47 31.54
N TRP A 159 -29.34 -9.27 32.15
CA TRP A 159 -30.45 -9.93 31.47
C TRP A 159 -31.54 -8.89 31.22
N ARG A 160 -31.46 -8.13 30.12
CA ARG A 160 -32.50 -7.17 29.75
C ARG A 160 -33.29 -7.73 28.57
N SER A 161 -34.41 -8.39 28.84
CA SER A 161 -35.50 -8.42 27.86
C SER A 161 -36.43 -7.25 28.16
N GLU A 162 -36.84 -6.51 27.14
CA GLU A 162 -37.90 -5.53 27.32
C GLU A 162 -39.19 -6.28 27.71
N ALA A 163 -39.89 -5.78 28.71
CA ALA A 163 -41.07 -6.39 29.34
C ALA A 163 -42.27 -6.62 28.40
N GLY A 164 -42.15 -6.35 27.09
CA GLY A 164 -43.25 -6.44 26.12
C GLY A 164 -43.46 -7.80 25.47
N ASP A 165 -42.45 -8.68 25.49
CA ASP A 165 -42.50 -10.02 24.88
C ASP A 165 -42.08 -11.08 25.92
N HIS A 166 -43.03 -11.52 26.75
CA HIS A 166 -42.84 -12.58 27.75
C HIS A 166 -42.72 -13.99 27.10
N ALA A 167 -41.93 -14.12 26.03
CA ALA A 167 -41.68 -15.39 25.34
C ALA A 167 -40.49 -16.17 25.92
N GLY A 168 -39.83 -15.66 26.97
CA GLY A 168 -38.64 -16.27 27.57
C GLY A 168 -38.92 -16.89 28.94
N GLN A 169 -38.37 -18.08 29.20
CA GLN A 169 -38.51 -18.78 30.48
C GLN A 169 -37.76 -18.12 31.66
N VAL A 170 -36.84 -17.20 31.37
CA VAL A 170 -36.05 -16.43 32.36
C VAL A 170 -35.92 -14.98 31.92
N TRP A 171 -36.22 -14.03 32.81
CA TRP A 171 -35.97 -12.60 32.58
C TRP A 171 -35.70 -11.86 33.89
N ILE A 172 -35.36 -10.57 33.81
CA ILE A 172 -35.27 -9.70 34.99
C ILE A 172 -36.40 -8.67 34.98
N ASN A 173 -37.07 -8.54 36.11
CA ASN A 173 -38.07 -7.51 36.37
C ASN A 173 -37.73 -6.76 37.67
N ASP A 174 -37.41 -5.47 37.59
CA ASP A 174 -37.04 -4.63 38.74
C ASP A 174 -35.97 -5.23 39.67
N GLY A 175 -34.95 -5.88 39.09
CA GLY A 175 -33.86 -6.52 39.83
C GLY A 175 -34.18 -7.91 40.41
N LEU A 176 -35.40 -8.40 40.19
CA LEU A 176 -35.80 -9.78 40.46
C LEU A 176 -35.57 -10.63 39.22
N LEU A 177 -34.92 -11.77 39.43
CA LEU A 177 -34.88 -12.87 38.47
C LEU A 177 -36.25 -13.54 38.47
N MET A 178 -36.91 -13.52 37.33
CA MET A 178 -38.20 -14.13 37.08
C MET A 178 -38.00 -15.43 36.31
N LEU A 179 -38.64 -16.51 36.77
CA LEU A 179 -38.59 -17.83 36.15
C LEU A 179 -40.00 -18.31 35.85
N SER A 180 -40.22 -18.71 34.60
CA SER A 180 -41.43 -19.36 34.11
C SER A 180 -41.03 -20.57 33.26
N PRO A 181 -40.68 -21.71 33.87
CA PRO A 181 -40.32 -22.92 33.13
C PRO A 181 -41.46 -23.40 32.23
N ASP A 182 -41.11 -23.87 31.03
CA ASP A 182 -42.03 -24.63 30.19
C ASP A 182 -42.22 -26.04 30.75
N ASP A 183 -43.25 -26.73 30.29
CA ASP A 183 -43.52 -28.11 30.71
C ASP A 183 -42.33 -29.01 30.33
N GLY A 184 -41.81 -29.75 31.32
CA GLY A 184 -40.63 -30.60 31.16
C GLY A 184 -39.30 -29.95 31.54
N ASP A 185 -39.28 -28.62 31.67
CA ASP A 185 -38.05 -27.86 31.92
C ASP A 185 -37.74 -27.72 33.41
N ARG A 186 -36.45 -27.57 33.71
CA ARG A 186 -35.93 -27.59 35.07
C ARG A 186 -34.82 -26.55 35.27
N PHE A 187 -35.06 -25.63 36.19
CA PHE A 187 -34.07 -24.70 36.74
C PHE A 187 -33.48 -25.21 38.05
N GLU A 188 -32.16 -25.31 38.08
CA GLU A 188 -31.33 -25.55 39.25
C GLU A 188 -30.57 -24.28 39.60
N LEU A 189 -30.92 -23.64 40.70
CA LEU A 189 -30.26 -22.44 41.20
C LEU A 189 -29.42 -22.78 42.43
N LYS A 190 -28.26 -22.13 42.59
CA LYS A 190 -27.50 -22.15 43.84
C LYS A 190 -27.32 -20.75 44.37
N THR A 191 -27.60 -20.54 45.64
CA THR A 191 -27.36 -19.27 46.32
C THR A 191 -25.86 -19.06 46.56
N ARG A 192 -25.47 -17.82 46.89
CA ARG A 192 -24.10 -17.50 47.35
C ARG A 192 -23.67 -18.31 48.59
N GLN A 193 -24.63 -18.73 49.41
CA GLN A 193 -24.42 -19.59 50.57
C GLN A 193 -24.38 -21.10 50.23
N GLY A 194 -24.43 -21.47 48.95
CA GLY A 194 -24.37 -22.86 48.48
C GLY A 194 -25.68 -23.63 48.62
N GLN A 195 -26.79 -22.93 48.87
CA GLN A 195 -28.11 -23.55 49.04
C GLN A 195 -28.75 -23.76 47.68
N SER A 196 -29.32 -24.94 47.45
CA SER A 196 -29.97 -25.25 46.18
C SER A 196 -31.46 -24.87 46.20
N LEU A 197 -31.94 -24.38 45.07
CA LEU A 197 -33.35 -24.14 44.79
C LEU A 197 -33.67 -24.78 43.45
N LEU A 198 -34.75 -25.55 43.41
CA LEU A 198 -35.22 -26.18 42.18
C LEU A 198 -36.57 -25.63 41.79
N VAL A 199 -36.71 -25.24 40.52
CA VAL A 199 -37.96 -24.79 39.92
C VAL A 199 -38.17 -25.59 38.64
N SER A 200 -39.30 -26.27 38.51
CA SER A 200 -39.62 -27.06 37.31
C SER A 200 -41.12 -27.04 37.04
N LYS A 201 -41.54 -27.32 35.82
CA LYS A 201 -42.96 -27.47 35.47
C LYS A 201 -43.23 -28.86 34.91
N SER A 202 -44.31 -29.49 35.35
CA SER A 202 -44.73 -30.81 34.86
C SER A 202 -46.25 -30.89 34.91
N ASP A 203 -46.86 -31.28 33.78
CA ASP A 203 -48.32 -31.34 33.61
C ASP A 203 -49.03 -30.03 34.00
N ASP A 204 -48.53 -28.91 33.49
CA ASP A 204 -48.97 -27.54 33.82
C ASP A 204 -48.84 -27.14 35.31
N LYS A 205 -48.17 -27.96 36.13
CA LYS A 205 -47.96 -27.70 37.56
C LYS A 205 -46.54 -27.24 37.82
N LEU A 206 -46.44 -26.03 38.35
CA LEU A 206 -45.18 -25.50 38.87
C LEU A 206 -44.80 -26.22 40.17
N LEU A 207 -43.59 -26.79 40.18
CA LEU A 207 -42.97 -27.45 41.31
C LEU A 207 -41.75 -26.63 41.76
N VAL A 208 -41.76 -26.20 43.01
CA VAL A 208 -40.66 -25.43 43.62
C VAL A 208 -40.16 -26.19 44.85
N ASP A 209 -38.95 -26.75 44.77
CA ASP A 209 -38.26 -27.32 45.93
C ASP A 209 -37.34 -26.26 46.55
N ALA A 210 -37.86 -25.65 47.60
CA ALA A 210 -37.16 -24.75 48.51
C ALA A 210 -37.04 -25.40 49.90
N SER A 211 -36.50 -26.61 49.98
CA SER A 211 -36.34 -27.36 51.25
C SER A 211 -35.70 -26.55 52.39
N GLN A 212 -34.78 -25.63 52.08
CA GLN A 212 -34.08 -24.83 53.08
C GLN A 212 -34.86 -23.57 53.51
N PRO A 213 -34.98 -23.27 54.82
CA PRO A 213 -35.76 -22.12 55.32
C PRO A 213 -35.25 -20.76 54.80
N ALA A 214 -33.94 -20.61 54.66
CA ALA A 214 -33.32 -19.39 54.14
C ALA A 214 -33.66 -19.14 52.67
N VAL A 215 -33.78 -20.20 51.87
CA VAL A 215 -34.18 -20.11 50.45
C VAL A 215 -35.64 -19.72 50.32
N ARG A 216 -36.53 -20.24 51.19
CA ARG A 216 -37.97 -19.89 51.18
C ARG A 216 -38.25 -18.40 51.38
N GLN A 217 -37.40 -17.69 52.11
CA GLN A 217 -37.55 -16.25 52.32
C GLN A 217 -37.10 -15.41 51.10
N LEU A 218 -36.36 -16.03 50.17
CA LEU A 218 -35.82 -15.37 48.97
C LEU A 218 -36.71 -15.57 47.74
N VAL A 219 -37.68 -16.48 47.81
CA VAL A 219 -38.52 -16.90 46.69
C VAL A 219 -39.96 -16.42 46.90
N SER A 220 -40.53 -15.79 45.88
CA SER A 220 -41.95 -15.42 45.84
C SER A 220 -42.60 -16.01 44.60
N ILE A 221 -43.71 -16.72 44.78
CA ILE A 221 -44.45 -17.39 43.70
C ILE A 221 -45.74 -16.60 43.47
N ARG A 222 -45.96 -16.13 42.24
CA ARG A 222 -47.18 -15.41 41.83
C ARG A 222 -47.53 -15.77 40.40
N ASP A 223 -48.81 -16.00 40.12
CA ASP A 223 -49.35 -16.21 38.76
C ASP A 223 -48.63 -17.30 37.94
N GLY A 224 -48.10 -18.34 38.60
CA GLY A 224 -47.37 -19.43 37.93
C GLY A 224 -45.88 -19.12 37.68
N GLU A 225 -45.40 -17.97 38.12
CA GLU A 225 -44.02 -17.53 38.00
C GLU A 225 -43.30 -17.55 39.35
N VAL A 226 -41.99 -17.75 39.30
CA VAL A 226 -41.10 -17.69 40.47
C VAL A 226 -40.22 -16.45 40.37
N SER A 227 -40.27 -15.62 41.39
CA SER A 227 -39.46 -14.39 41.51
C SER A 227 -38.43 -14.53 42.63
N ILE A 228 -37.19 -14.14 42.36
CA ILE A 228 -36.04 -14.33 43.24
C ILE A 228 -35.11 -13.13 43.11
N ARG A 229 -34.47 -12.69 44.20
CA ARG A 229 -33.43 -11.65 44.11
C ARG A 229 -32.19 -12.20 43.39
N GLY A 230 -31.85 -11.64 42.22
CA GLY A 230 -30.71 -12.08 41.42
C GLY A 230 -29.37 -12.04 42.18
N GLU A 231 -29.18 -11.01 43.01
CA GLU A 231 -28.00 -10.82 43.89
C GLU A 231 -27.74 -12.00 44.85
N ALA A 232 -28.77 -12.76 45.22
CA ALA A 232 -28.64 -13.89 46.13
C ALA A 232 -28.15 -15.18 45.44
N ILE A 233 -28.22 -15.22 44.10
CA ILE A 233 -27.94 -16.39 43.27
C ILE A 233 -26.51 -16.33 42.76
N ARG A 234 -25.78 -17.44 42.85
CA ARG A 234 -24.40 -17.59 42.36
C ARG A 234 -24.33 -18.40 41.07
N GLU A 235 -25.23 -19.35 40.90
CA GLU A 235 -25.24 -20.27 39.77
C GLU A 235 -26.69 -20.53 39.35
N LEU A 236 -26.94 -20.47 38.05
CA LEU A 236 -28.21 -20.82 37.40
C LEU A 236 -27.90 -21.91 36.39
N LYS A 237 -28.67 -22.99 36.42
CA LYS A 237 -28.62 -24.04 35.42
C LYS A 237 -30.02 -24.34 34.92
N LEU A 238 -30.24 -24.21 33.63
CA LEU A 238 -31.45 -24.63 32.94
C LEU A 238 -31.17 -25.98 32.26
N LYS A 239 -32.10 -26.90 32.40
CA LYS A 239 -32.17 -28.13 31.62
C LYS A 239 -33.54 -28.18 30.96
N GLU A 240 -33.54 -28.20 29.64
CA GLU A 240 -34.75 -28.30 28.84
C GLU A 240 -35.15 -29.76 28.60
N GLU A 241 -36.42 -30.00 28.31
CA GLU A 241 -36.94 -31.31 27.90
C GLU A 241 -36.24 -31.80 26.61
N SER A 242 -35.88 -30.86 25.72
CA SER A 242 -35.12 -31.10 24.49
C SER A 242 -33.79 -31.83 24.75
N GLY A 243 -33.26 -31.74 25.97
CA GLY A 243 -31.94 -32.23 26.37
C GLY A 243 -30.88 -31.13 26.40
N ASP A 244 -31.24 -29.91 25.99
CA ASP A 244 -30.36 -28.75 26.04
C ASP A 244 -30.09 -28.34 27.50
N VAL A 245 -28.86 -27.92 27.77
CA VAL A 245 -28.41 -27.52 29.11
C VAL A 245 -27.69 -26.20 29.00
N PHE A 246 -28.13 -25.23 29.79
CA PHE A 246 -27.48 -23.95 29.95
C PHE A 246 -27.04 -23.78 31.40
N THR A 247 -25.83 -23.29 31.65
CA THR A 247 -25.31 -23.00 32.98
C THR A 247 -24.60 -21.65 32.98
N ALA A 248 -24.96 -20.78 33.91
CA ALA A 248 -24.31 -19.50 34.16
C ALA A 248 -23.87 -19.43 35.62
N ARG A 249 -22.67 -18.88 35.86
CA ARG A 249 -22.11 -18.69 37.20
C ARG A 249 -21.47 -17.32 37.33
N ILE A 250 -21.69 -16.71 38.50
CA ILE A 250 -21.07 -15.43 38.87
C ILE A 250 -20.12 -15.59 40.07
N ASP A 251 -19.21 -14.63 40.23
CA ASP A 251 -18.35 -14.48 41.40
C ASP A 251 -19.01 -13.63 42.51
N ASP A 252 -18.28 -13.37 43.59
CA ASP A 252 -18.81 -12.60 44.73
C ASP A 252 -18.98 -11.10 44.41
N GLY A 253 -18.40 -10.61 43.31
CA GLY A 253 -18.53 -9.24 42.81
C GLY A 253 -19.53 -9.12 41.65
N ASP A 254 -20.45 -10.08 41.52
CA ASP A 254 -21.48 -10.12 40.46
C ASP A 254 -20.94 -10.24 39.03
N ARG A 255 -19.68 -10.63 38.85
CA ARG A 255 -19.07 -10.81 37.53
C ARG A 255 -19.32 -12.21 37.01
N LEU A 256 -19.64 -12.33 35.73
CA LEU A 256 -19.71 -13.62 35.04
C LEU A 256 -18.35 -14.31 35.11
N VAL A 257 -18.35 -15.55 35.58
CA VAL A 257 -17.14 -16.33 35.82
C VAL A 257 -17.11 -17.58 34.94
N ARG A 258 -18.28 -18.18 34.67
CA ARG A 258 -18.45 -19.30 33.73
C ARG A 258 -19.83 -19.25 33.06
N MET A 259 -19.88 -19.55 31.77
CA MET A 259 -21.11 -19.85 31.05
C MET A 259 -20.90 -21.06 30.15
N ASP A 260 -21.70 -22.09 30.32
CA ASP A 260 -21.67 -23.29 29.47
C ASP A 260 -23.05 -23.50 28.86
N ALA A 261 -23.11 -23.82 27.56
CA ALA A 261 -24.32 -24.26 26.90
C ALA A 261 -24.01 -25.53 26.12
N SER A 262 -24.89 -26.53 26.19
CA SER A 262 -24.77 -27.74 25.39
C SER A 262 -26.13 -28.10 24.84
N SER A 263 -26.20 -28.35 23.54
CA SER A 263 -27.41 -28.85 22.90
C SER A 263 -27.40 -30.38 22.81
N ALA A 264 -28.57 -31.00 22.81
CA ALA A 264 -28.77 -32.40 22.49
C ALA A 264 -28.18 -32.80 21.13
N GLY A 265 -28.09 -31.83 20.19
CA GLY A 265 -27.44 -32.00 18.89
C GLY A 265 -25.90 -32.15 18.94
N GLY A 266 -25.28 -32.00 20.11
CA GLY A 266 -23.83 -32.16 20.29
C GLY A 266 -23.01 -30.86 20.21
N THR A 267 -23.66 -29.73 19.93
CA THR A 267 -23.04 -28.40 19.99
C THR A 267 -22.77 -28.02 21.44
N VAL A 268 -21.56 -27.56 21.74
CA VAL A 268 -21.13 -27.18 23.10
C VAL A 268 -20.41 -25.83 23.06
N LEU A 269 -20.90 -24.87 23.82
CA LEU A 269 -20.25 -23.61 24.14
C LEU A 269 -19.75 -23.65 25.58
N LYS A 270 -18.52 -23.21 25.81
CA LYS A 270 -17.94 -22.99 27.14
C LYS A 270 -17.23 -21.66 27.17
N LEU A 271 -17.53 -20.86 28.17
CA LEU A 271 -16.94 -19.56 28.39
C LEU A 271 -16.46 -19.50 29.83
N VAL A 272 -15.19 -19.17 30.00
CA VAL A 272 -14.54 -18.91 31.28
C VAL A 272 -14.08 -17.46 31.24
N ALA A 273 -14.81 -16.58 31.93
CA ALA A 273 -14.64 -15.13 31.82
C ALA A 273 -13.63 -14.55 32.82
N SER A 274 -13.29 -15.27 33.90
CA SER A 274 -12.42 -14.73 34.95
C SER A 274 -11.25 -15.66 35.30
N GLY A 275 -10.10 -15.05 35.58
CA GLY A 275 -8.84 -15.72 35.96
C GLY A 275 -7.77 -15.67 34.86
N PRO A 276 -6.53 -16.11 35.15
CA PRO A 276 -5.39 -16.07 34.20
C PRO A 276 -5.55 -16.99 32.97
N ASN A 277 -6.66 -17.71 32.86
CA ASN A 277 -6.94 -18.69 31.80
C ASN A 277 -8.31 -18.42 31.17
N GLY A 278 -8.69 -17.15 31.01
CA GLY A 278 -9.93 -16.79 30.30
C GLY A 278 -9.95 -17.46 28.93
N ASN A 279 -11.03 -18.18 28.63
CA ASN A 279 -11.14 -18.98 27.41
C ASN A 279 -12.59 -19.06 26.95
N ILE A 280 -12.79 -18.98 25.64
CA ILE A 280 -14.05 -19.25 24.98
C ILE A 280 -13.82 -20.43 24.04
N SER A 281 -14.59 -21.49 24.21
CA SER A 281 -14.54 -22.70 23.38
C SER A 281 -15.94 -22.96 22.83
N LEU A 282 -16.05 -23.04 21.51
CA LEU A 282 -17.25 -23.49 20.83
C LEU A 282 -16.88 -24.76 20.06
N LYS A 283 -17.68 -25.80 20.21
CA LYS A 283 -17.54 -27.07 19.50
C LYS A 283 -18.87 -27.41 18.85
N ASP A 284 -18.84 -27.76 17.58
CA ASP A 284 -19.98 -28.28 16.85
C ASP A 284 -19.52 -29.42 15.94
N GLY A 285 -19.87 -30.66 16.28
CA GLY A 285 -19.33 -31.84 15.62
C GLY A 285 -17.79 -31.91 15.66
N ASP A 286 -17.18 -31.85 14.47
CA ASP A 286 -15.72 -31.86 14.25
C ASP A 286 -15.10 -30.44 14.21
N SER A 287 -15.94 -29.41 14.21
CA SER A 287 -15.51 -28.02 14.15
C SER A 287 -15.33 -27.45 15.56
N THR A 288 -14.24 -26.74 15.79
CA THR A 288 -13.93 -26.13 17.09
C THR A 288 -13.36 -24.73 16.92
N LEU A 289 -13.88 -23.77 17.68
CA LEU A 289 -13.30 -22.44 17.85
C LEU A 289 -12.82 -22.30 19.31
N GLU A 290 -11.55 -21.99 19.50
CA GLU A 290 -10.95 -21.69 20.80
C GLU A 290 -10.33 -20.30 20.79
N ILE A 291 -10.76 -19.45 21.71
CA ILE A 291 -10.26 -18.09 21.90
C ILE A 291 -9.72 -18.00 23.33
N SER A 292 -8.40 -17.94 23.44
CA SER A 292 -7.66 -17.79 24.69
C SER A 292 -6.89 -16.47 24.68
N GLU A 293 -6.38 -16.06 25.85
CA GLU A 293 -5.52 -14.89 25.97
C GLU A 293 -4.27 -14.98 25.07
N ARG A 294 -3.76 -16.18 24.80
CA ARG A 294 -2.51 -16.41 24.04
C ARG A 294 -2.70 -16.96 22.64
N SER A 295 -3.88 -17.45 22.29
CA SER A 295 -4.11 -18.07 20.99
C SER A 295 -5.56 -17.97 20.56
N ILE A 296 -5.77 -17.83 19.25
CA ILE A 296 -7.07 -17.98 18.61
C ILE A 296 -6.93 -19.11 17.60
N ALA A 297 -7.70 -20.18 17.78
CA ALA A 297 -7.67 -21.36 16.93
C ALA A 297 -9.07 -21.68 16.41
N LEU A 298 -9.18 -21.84 15.09
CA LEU A 298 -10.37 -22.33 14.42
C LEU A 298 -9.98 -23.60 13.67
N LYS A 299 -10.66 -24.69 13.98
CA LYS A 299 -10.52 -25.96 13.30
C LYS A 299 -11.86 -26.35 12.70
N ASP A 300 -11.83 -26.79 11.45
CA ASP A 300 -12.99 -27.33 10.76
C ASP A 300 -12.58 -28.56 9.95
N GLY A 301 -12.86 -29.75 10.48
CA GLY A 301 -12.40 -31.01 9.90
C GLY A 301 -10.86 -31.09 9.82
N MET A 302 -10.31 -31.01 8.61
CA MET A 302 -8.86 -30.99 8.36
C MET A 302 -8.26 -29.58 8.27
N ASP A 303 -9.09 -28.55 8.14
CA ASP A 303 -8.63 -27.17 8.05
C ASP A 303 -8.40 -26.60 9.45
N HIS A 304 -7.28 -25.90 9.63
CA HIS A 304 -6.90 -25.32 10.91
C HIS A 304 -6.24 -23.95 10.71
N ILE A 305 -6.81 -22.93 11.34
CA ILE A 305 -6.26 -21.58 11.41
C ILE A 305 -5.89 -21.32 12.86
N GLN A 306 -4.64 -20.96 13.11
CA GLN A 306 -4.16 -20.62 14.44
C GLN A 306 -3.36 -19.32 14.42
N ILE A 307 -3.73 -18.43 15.33
CA ILE A 307 -3.05 -17.17 15.59
C ILE A 307 -2.49 -17.26 17.00
N ASP A 308 -1.17 -17.33 17.09
CA ASP A 308 -0.46 -17.38 18.38
C ASP A 308 0.09 -16.01 18.74
N ALA A 309 0.01 -15.69 20.03
CA ALA A 309 0.69 -14.56 20.60
C ALA A 309 2.21 -14.75 20.61
N LEU A 310 2.94 -13.64 20.62
CA LEU A 310 4.38 -13.64 20.86
C LEU A 310 4.71 -14.29 22.21
N PRO A 311 5.91 -14.91 22.35
CA PRO A 311 6.32 -15.55 23.59
C PRO A 311 6.18 -14.63 24.80
N GLY A 312 5.47 -15.09 25.84
CA GLY A 312 5.25 -14.31 27.08
C GLY A 312 4.21 -13.20 27.00
N LEU A 313 3.57 -12.97 25.84
CA LEU A 313 2.55 -11.92 25.66
C LEU A 313 1.16 -12.50 25.38
N SER A 314 0.11 -11.71 25.62
CA SER A 314 -1.25 -12.00 25.13
C SER A 314 -1.37 -11.67 23.64
N VAL A 315 -2.41 -12.16 22.96
CA VAL A 315 -2.70 -11.84 21.55
C VAL A 315 -2.85 -10.33 21.38
N GLY A 316 -3.56 -9.67 22.31
CA GLY A 316 -3.72 -8.22 22.31
C GLY A 316 -2.40 -7.45 22.45
N MET A 317 -1.53 -7.84 23.39
CA MET A 317 -0.21 -7.21 23.55
C MET A 317 0.72 -7.51 22.38
N SER A 318 0.60 -8.68 21.77
CA SER A 318 1.37 -9.06 20.58
C SER A 318 1.00 -8.20 19.39
N ALA A 319 -0.29 -7.92 19.19
CA ALA A 319 -0.77 -7.01 18.16
C ALA A 319 -0.17 -5.60 18.32
N LEU A 320 -0.12 -5.07 19.55
CA LEU A 320 0.57 -3.79 19.82
C LEU A 320 2.05 -3.84 19.44
N VAL A 321 2.77 -4.89 19.83
CA VAL A 321 4.21 -5.01 19.55
C VAL A 321 4.45 -5.06 18.04
N VAL A 322 3.66 -5.84 17.31
CA VAL A 322 3.72 -5.90 15.85
C VAL A 322 3.39 -4.54 15.23
N GLY A 323 2.35 -3.84 15.72
CA GLY A 323 1.99 -2.50 15.26
C GLY A 323 3.12 -1.48 15.44
N LEU A 324 3.81 -1.50 16.60
CA LEU A 324 4.97 -0.64 16.86
C LEU A 324 6.17 -0.99 15.98
N LEU A 325 6.42 -2.28 15.74
CA LEU A 325 7.48 -2.73 14.83
C LEU A 325 7.21 -2.31 13.39
N LEU A 326 5.96 -2.37 12.93
CA LEU A 326 5.56 -1.86 11.61
C LEU A 326 5.77 -0.35 11.51
N LEU A 327 5.41 0.42 12.55
CA LEU A 327 5.67 1.86 12.59
C LEU A 327 7.16 2.17 12.52
N LEU A 328 7.97 1.52 13.34
CA LEU A 328 9.42 1.71 13.35
C LEU A 328 10.05 1.30 12.02
N GLY A 329 9.66 0.14 11.49
CA GLY A 329 10.13 -0.36 10.20
C GLY A 329 9.76 0.57 9.04
N GLY A 330 8.52 1.06 9.01
CA GLY A 330 8.06 2.03 8.02
C GLY A 330 8.77 3.38 8.13
N ALA A 331 8.98 3.89 9.35
CA ALA A 331 9.71 5.14 9.59
C ALA A 331 11.18 5.05 9.14
N LEU A 332 11.88 3.97 9.55
CA LEU A 332 13.26 3.72 9.16
C LEU A 332 13.39 3.52 7.64
N GLY A 333 12.46 2.77 7.04
CA GLY A 333 12.38 2.59 5.59
C GLY A 333 12.21 3.92 4.86
N LEU A 334 11.35 4.81 5.35
CA LEU A 334 11.11 6.11 4.74
C LEU A 334 12.33 7.03 4.88
N VAL A 335 12.98 7.05 6.05
CA VAL A 335 14.25 7.78 6.25
C VAL A 335 15.33 7.28 5.29
N PHE A 336 15.43 5.96 5.12
CA PHE A 336 16.38 5.34 4.19
C PHE A 336 16.06 5.70 2.73
N SER A 337 14.80 5.66 2.32
CA SER A 337 14.37 6.07 0.97
C SER A 337 14.67 7.55 0.71
N VAL A 338 14.41 8.44 1.67
CA VAL A 338 14.75 9.87 1.56
C VAL A 338 16.26 10.08 1.44
N TRP A 339 17.04 9.34 2.22
CA TRP A 339 18.49 9.36 2.13
C TRP A 339 18.99 8.92 0.75
N LEU A 340 18.45 7.83 0.19
CA LEU A 340 18.74 7.38 -1.18
C LEU A 340 18.34 8.42 -2.23
N THR A 341 17.19 9.08 -2.10
CA THR A 341 16.78 10.18 -2.98
C THR A 341 17.77 11.36 -2.92
N ARG A 342 18.28 11.69 -1.73
CA ARG A 342 19.31 12.74 -1.61
C ARG A 342 20.65 12.33 -2.24
N LEU A 343 21.05 11.06 -2.06
CA LEU A 343 22.27 10.52 -2.65
C LEU A 343 22.19 10.54 -4.18
N THR A 344 21.07 10.10 -4.75
CA THR A 344 20.84 10.08 -6.20
C THR A 344 20.80 11.48 -6.78
N TRP A 345 20.15 12.43 -6.11
CA TRP A 345 20.18 13.84 -6.52
C TRP A 345 21.62 14.38 -6.57
N ARG A 346 22.43 14.11 -5.53
CA ARG A 346 23.84 14.51 -5.49
C ARG A 346 24.65 13.89 -6.63
N ALA A 347 24.46 12.58 -6.88
CA ALA A 347 25.13 11.88 -7.98
C ALA A 347 24.72 12.44 -9.35
N LEU A 348 23.43 12.75 -9.55
CA LEU A 348 22.90 13.35 -10.77
C LEU A 348 23.50 14.74 -11.00
N VAL A 349 23.54 15.59 -9.97
CA VAL A 349 24.15 16.92 -10.04
C VAL A 349 25.64 16.82 -10.37
N ALA A 350 26.38 15.89 -9.75
CA ALA A 350 27.78 15.65 -10.05
C ALA A 350 27.99 15.18 -11.51
N TYR A 351 27.14 14.27 -12.00
CA TYR A 351 27.18 13.79 -13.37
C TYR A 351 26.89 14.90 -14.38
N VAL A 352 25.88 15.73 -14.14
CA VAL A 352 25.55 16.87 -15.02
C VAL A 352 26.69 17.88 -15.05
N LYS A 353 27.31 18.20 -13.90
CA LYS A 353 28.49 19.07 -13.85
C LYS A 353 29.66 18.51 -14.66
N TYR A 354 29.94 17.22 -14.52
CA TYR A 354 30.98 16.53 -15.29
C TYR A 354 30.71 16.60 -16.81
N GLN A 355 29.46 16.39 -17.24
CA GLN A 355 29.07 16.53 -18.65
C GLN A 355 29.24 17.96 -19.16
N ILE A 356 28.88 18.97 -18.36
CA ILE A 356 29.07 20.38 -18.72
C ILE A 356 30.56 20.70 -18.85
N GLU A 357 31.40 20.25 -17.92
CA GLU A 357 32.86 20.45 -17.99
C GLU A 357 33.46 19.83 -19.25
N LEU A 358 33.07 18.58 -19.56
CA LEU A 358 33.52 17.87 -20.76
C LEU A 358 33.13 18.60 -22.07
N VAL A 359 31.92 19.16 -22.13
CA VAL A 359 31.41 19.87 -23.31
C VAL A 359 31.95 21.30 -23.41
N SER A 360 32.17 21.96 -22.26
CA SER A 360 32.69 23.33 -22.21
C SER A 360 34.16 23.44 -22.64
N GLY A 361 34.84 22.31 -22.86
CA GLY A 361 36.23 22.29 -23.31
C GLY A 361 37.22 22.81 -22.27
N ASN A 362 36.78 22.97 -21.01
CA ASN A 362 37.65 23.40 -19.94
C ASN A 362 38.46 22.20 -19.43
N SER A 363 39.36 21.69 -20.27
CA SER A 363 40.51 20.93 -19.82
C SER A 363 41.40 21.89 -19.02
N GLY A 364 41.08 22.04 -17.74
CA GLY A 364 41.82 22.89 -16.83
C GLY A 364 43.29 22.46 -16.76
N ASP A 365 44.17 23.41 -17.05
CA ASP A 365 45.58 23.47 -16.66
C ASP A 365 45.72 23.30 -15.13
N SER A 366 45.54 22.08 -14.62
CA SER A 366 45.74 21.77 -13.20
C SER A 366 46.52 20.48 -13.01
N ALA A 367 47.43 20.20 -13.94
CA ALA A 367 48.45 19.15 -13.81
C ALA A 367 49.89 19.71 -13.74
N ALA A 368 50.09 21.02 -13.63
CA ALA A 368 51.42 21.60 -13.43
C ALA A 368 51.35 22.96 -12.68
N ALA A 369 51.43 22.90 -11.35
CA ALA A 369 52.10 23.88 -10.48
C ALA A 369 52.03 23.41 -9.03
#